data_AF-A0A9N8NF64-F1
#
_entry.id   AF-A0A9N8NF64-F1
#
_cell.length_a   1.000
_cell.length_b   1.000
_cell.length_c   1.000
_cell.angle_alpha   90.00
_cell.angle_beta   90.00
_cell.angle_gamma   90.00
#
_symmetry.space_group_name_H-M   'P 1'
#
loop_
_entity.id
_entity.type
_entity.pdbx_description
1 polymer ?
#
loop_
_entity_poly.entity_id
_entity_poly.type
_entity_poly.pdbx_seq_one_letter_code
_entity_poly.pdbx_strand_id
1 'polypeptide(L)'
;MPSLCAAYLRIIMGETSGSMVRIIAMSDLTSVVVYSMFDMSYEGDYMPFPENEELSLSEEEKARWAEKDAMELEAAIKSINQWHFTEDTEWAREMIISLVSGKELYRDLPSKVEDEDDTELDWPPRTMG
;
A
#
# COMPACT_ATOMS: atom_id res chain seq x y z
N MET A 1 -6.34 -12.66 5.38
CA MET A 1 -5.27 -11.77 4.87
C MET A 1 -5.34 -11.58 3.37
N PRO A 2 -5.21 -12.63 2.51
CA PRO A 2 -5.12 -12.43 1.05
C PRO A 2 -6.35 -11.71 0.47
N SER A 3 -7.55 -12.16 0.84
CA SER A 3 -8.82 -11.57 0.43
C SER A 3 -9.00 -10.13 0.91
N LEU A 4 -8.53 -9.80 2.11
CA LEU A 4 -8.59 -8.45 2.67
C LEU A 4 -7.67 -7.49 1.89
N CYS A 5 -6.43 -7.91 1.62
CA CYS A 5 -5.51 -7.11 0.80
C CYS A 5 -6.06 -6.88 -0.62
N ALA A 6 -6.62 -7.92 -1.24
CA ALA A 6 -7.25 -7.80 -2.55
C ALA A 6 -8.47 -6.85 -2.52
N ALA A 7 -9.27 -6.87 -1.45
CA ALA A 7 -10.40 -5.96 -1.29
C ALA A 7 -9.94 -4.49 -1.18
N TYR A 8 -8.91 -4.20 -0.36
CA TYR A 8 -8.36 -2.85 -0.27
C TYR A 8 -7.77 -2.38 -1.60
N LEU A 9 -7.03 -3.23 -2.32
CA LEU A 9 -6.51 -2.87 -3.64
C LEU A 9 -7.62 -2.50 -4.62
N ARG A 10 -8.74 -3.23 -4.62
CA ARG A 10 -9.91 -2.87 -5.44
C ARG A 10 -10.50 -1.52 -5.07
N ILE A 11 -10.58 -1.21 -3.77
CA ILE A 11 -11.06 0.11 -3.31
C ILE A 11 -10.10 1.19 -3.76
N ILE A 12 -8.81 1.05 -3.50
CA ILE A 12 -7.78 2.05 -3.86
C ILE A 12 -7.80 2.32 -5.36
N MET A 13 -7.89 1.27 -6.18
CA MET A 13 -7.90 1.36 -7.64
C MET A 13 -9.25 1.78 -8.22
N GLY A 14 -10.34 1.60 -7.46
CA GLY A 14 -11.69 1.93 -7.85
C GLY A 14 -12.16 3.32 -7.43
N GLU A 15 -11.34 4.07 -6.71
CA GLU A 15 -11.64 5.41 -6.20
C GLU A 15 -10.85 6.50 -6.96
N THR A 16 -11.34 7.73 -6.93
CA THR A 16 -10.66 8.87 -7.56
C THR A 16 -9.39 9.25 -6.79
N SER A 17 -8.43 9.86 -7.49
CA SER A 17 -7.23 10.37 -6.83
C SER A 17 -7.59 11.45 -5.82
N GLY A 18 -7.01 11.38 -4.61
CA GLY A 18 -7.28 12.32 -3.53
C GLY A 18 -8.59 12.09 -2.76
N SER A 19 -9.41 11.10 -3.13
CA SER A 19 -10.61 10.77 -2.35
C SER A 19 -10.23 10.31 -0.93
N MET A 20 -11.01 10.73 0.07
CA MET A 20 -10.77 10.34 1.46
C MET A 20 -10.83 8.82 1.64
N VAL A 21 -11.73 8.15 0.90
CA VAL A 21 -11.86 6.69 0.90
C VAL A 21 -10.57 6.03 0.41
N ARG A 22 -9.98 6.53 -0.68
CA ARG A 22 -8.70 6.03 -1.21
C ARG A 22 -7.58 6.20 -0.19
N ILE A 23 -7.48 7.37 0.45
CA ILE A 23 -6.44 7.67 1.45
C ILE A 23 -6.55 6.73 2.66
N ILE A 24 -7.76 6.54 3.20
CA ILE A 24 -8.00 5.63 4.33
C ILE A 24 -7.66 4.19 3.94
N ALA A 25 -8.14 3.74 2.78
CA ALA A 25 -7.87 2.38 2.29
C ALA A 25 -6.37 2.12 2.09
N MET A 26 -5.61 3.11 1.60
CA MET A 26 -4.15 3.02 1.51
C MET A 26 -3.51 2.88 2.89
N SER A 27 -3.88 3.74 3.84
CA SER A 27 -3.37 3.70 5.22
C SER A 27 -3.65 2.34 5.90
N ASP A 28 -4.88 1.84 5.77
CA ASP A 28 -5.29 0.56 6.33
C ASP A 28 -4.53 -0.60 5.69
N LEU A 29 -4.38 -0.59 4.36
CA LEU A 29 -3.61 -1.63 3.66
C LEU A 29 -2.14 -1.62 4.06
N THR A 30 -1.50 -0.44 4.15
CA THR A 30 -0.12 -0.32 4.63
C THR A 30 0.02 -0.90 6.03
N SER A 31 -0.90 -0.55 6.93
CA SER A 31 -0.88 -1.05 8.32
C SER A 31 -1.02 -2.57 8.36
N VAL A 32 -2.01 -3.12 7.64
CA VAL A 32 -2.24 -4.56 7.54
C VAL A 32 -1.00 -5.29 7.01
N VAL A 33 -0.34 -4.76 5.99
CA VAL A 33 0.86 -5.35 5.41
C VAL A 33 2.03 -5.29 6.39
N VAL A 34 2.33 -4.12 6.96
CA VAL A 34 3.47 -3.94 7.87
C VAL A 34 3.33 -4.83 9.11
N TYR A 35 2.19 -4.77 9.80
CA TYR A 35 1.95 -5.53 11.03
C TYR A 35 1.83 -7.05 10.82
N SER A 36 1.57 -7.51 9.60
CA SER A 36 1.46 -8.94 9.32
C SER A 36 2.73 -9.57 8.77
N MET A 37 3.65 -8.77 8.23
CA MET A 37 4.82 -9.27 7.50
C MET A 37 6.15 -9.02 8.21
N PHE A 38 6.24 -7.96 9.00
CA PHE A 38 7.47 -7.55 9.65
C PHE A 38 7.34 -7.72 11.16
N ASP A 39 8.46 -8.06 11.80
CA ASP A 39 8.50 -8.21 13.24
C ASP A 39 8.44 -6.82 13.90
N MET A 40 7.26 -6.40 14.34
CA MET A 40 7.07 -5.13 15.03
C MET A 40 7.36 -5.19 16.53
N SER A 41 8.02 -6.25 17.04
CA SER A 41 8.36 -6.38 18.47
C SER A 41 9.27 -5.26 18.99
N TYR A 42 9.91 -4.51 18.10
CA TYR A 42 10.67 -3.30 18.43
C TYR A 42 9.81 -2.03 18.57
N GLU A 43 8.55 -2.01 18.11
CA GLU A 43 7.67 -0.85 18.31
C GLU A 43 7.34 -0.69 19.80
N GLY A 44 7.91 0.33 20.43
CA GLY A 44 7.73 0.59 21.87
C GLY A 44 8.98 0.34 22.70
N ASP A 45 9.95 -0.43 22.17
CA ASP A 45 11.31 -0.53 22.70
C ASP A 45 12.14 0.66 22.17
N TYR A 46 11.60 1.86 22.37
CA TYR A 46 12.34 3.09 22.10
C TYR A 46 13.51 3.10 23.07
N MET A 47 14.73 2.89 22.56
CA MET A 47 15.91 3.40 23.25
C MET A 47 15.60 4.87 23.60
N PRO A 48 15.87 5.31 24.84
CA PRO A 48 15.58 6.67 25.25
C PRO A 48 16.18 7.60 24.20
N PHE A 49 15.33 8.38 23.52
CA PHE A 49 15.77 9.36 22.54
C PHE A 49 16.80 10.25 23.23
N PRO A 50 18.11 10.16 22.89
CA PRO A 50 19.02 11.19 23.31
C PRO A 50 18.65 12.38 22.43
N GLU A 51 17.88 13.31 22.99
CA GLU A 51 17.67 14.62 22.39
C GLU A 51 19.06 15.17 22.01
N ASN A 52 19.41 15.11 20.71
CA ASN A 52 20.61 15.67 20.06
C ASN A 52 21.81 14.77 19.69
N GLU A 53 21.71 13.44 19.66
CA GLU A 53 22.73 12.65 18.95
C GLU A 53 22.13 12.06 17.67
N GLU A 54 22.67 12.47 16.51
CA GLU A 54 22.60 11.60 15.33
C GLU A 54 23.05 10.23 15.81
N LEU A 55 22.12 9.25 15.81
CA LEU A 55 22.45 7.85 16.05
C LEU A 55 23.36 7.41 14.88
N SER A 56 24.64 7.75 14.98
CA SER A 56 25.66 7.37 14.03
C SER A 56 25.94 5.90 14.26
N LEU A 57 25.06 5.05 13.74
CA LEU A 57 25.29 3.62 13.67
C LEU A 57 26.66 3.40 13.03
N SER A 58 27.46 2.53 13.62
CA SER A 58 28.69 2.07 12.97
C SER A 58 28.34 1.40 11.63
N GLU A 59 29.29 1.36 10.69
CA GLU A 59 29.07 0.68 9.41
C GLU A 59 28.72 -0.80 9.59
N GLU A 60 29.22 -1.43 10.65
CA GLU A 60 28.92 -2.81 11.04
C GLU A 60 27.48 -2.96 11.56
N GLU A 61 26.96 -1.97 12.29
CA GLU A 61 25.56 -1.94 12.71
C GLU A 61 24.64 -1.70 11.52
N LYS A 62 24.95 -0.73 10.65
CA LYS A 62 24.18 -0.51 9.41
C LYS A 62 24.13 -1.77 8.55
N ALA A 63 25.26 -2.47 8.38
CA ALA A 63 25.33 -3.70 7.61
C ALA A 63 24.46 -4.81 8.22
N ARG A 64 24.50 -5.00 9.55
CA ARG A 64 23.66 -5.98 10.24
C ARG A 64 22.16 -5.68 10.10
N TRP A 65 21.78 -4.40 10.16
CA TRP A 65 20.39 -3.99 10.00
C TRP A 65 19.91 -4.20 8.56
N ALA A 66 20.73 -3.83 7.58
CA ALA A 66 20.42 -4.08 6.17
C ALA A 66 20.29 -5.59 5.85
N GLU A 67 21.13 -6.43 6.45
CA GLU A 67 21.02 -7.89 6.32
C GLU A 67 19.72 -8.41 6.95
N LYS A 68 19.37 -7.94 8.15
CA LYS A 68 18.11 -8.28 8.81
C LYS A 68 16.91 -7.87 7.95
N ASP A 69 16.87 -6.64 7.46
CA ASP A 69 15.79 -6.12 6.62
C ASP A 69 15.63 -6.95 5.34
N ALA A 70 16.74 -7.33 4.71
CA ALA A 70 16.73 -8.19 3.52
C ALA A 70 16.14 -9.58 3.82
N MET A 71 16.51 -10.18 4.95
CA MET A 71 15.96 -11.47 5.38
C MET A 71 14.46 -11.39 5.69
N GLU A 72 14.00 -10.34 6.37
CA GLU A 72 12.59 -10.12 6.66
C GLU A 72 11.78 -9.91 5.37
N LEU A 73 12.32 -9.12 4.43
CA LEU A 73 11.71 -8.93 3.13
C LEU A 73 11.59 -10.24 2.33
N GLU A 74 12.64 -11.06 2.30
CA GLU A 74 12.61 -12.36 1.63
C GLU A 74 11.56 -13.29 2.27
N ALA A 75 11.50 -13.32 3.61
CA ALA A 75 10.51 -14.08 4.34
C ALA A 75 9.07 -13.61 4.04
N ALA A 76 8.84 -12.30 3.99
CA ALA A 76 7.55 -11.72 3.64
C ALA A 76 7.11 -12.11 2.21
N ILE A 77 8.01 -11.97 1.22
CA ILE A 77 7.73 -12.35 -0.17
C ILE A 77 7.43 -13.85 -0.28
N LYS A 78 8.21 -14.70 0.41
CA LYS A 78 7.98 -16.14 0.44
C LYS A 78 6.62 -16.49 1.06
N SER A 79 6.24 -15.81 2.14
CA SER A 79 4.93 -15.94 2.78
C SER A 79 3.80 -15.58 1.82
N ILE A 80 3.89 -14.43 1.15
CA ILE A 80 2.88 -13.95 0.18
C ILE A 80 2.75 -14.92 -0.99
N ASN A 81 3.84 -15.50 -1.48
CA ASN A 81 3.80 -16.51 -2.55
C ASN A 81 3.04 -17.79 -2.15
N GLN A 82 2.92 -18.08 -0.86
CA GLN A 82 2.17 -19.24 -0.36
C GLN A 82 0.70 -18.91 -0.07
N TRP A 83 0.28 -17.65 -0.21
CA TRP A 83 -1.11 -17.27 0.00
C TRP A 83 -2.03 -17.90 -1.04
N HIS A 84 -3.20 -18.35 -0.59
CA HIS A 84 -4.25 -18.85 -1.46
C HIS A 84 -5.20 -17.72 -1.83
N PHE A 85 -5.15 -17.30 -3.08
CA PHE A 85 -6.14 -16.41 -3.67
C PHE A 85 -7.15 -17.23 -4.48
N THR A 86 -8.31 -16.62 -4.71
CA THR A 86 -9.28 -17.11 -5.68
C THR A 86 -8.90 -16.64 -7.09
N GLU A 87 -9.44 -17.26 -8.13
CA GLU A 87 -9.13 -16.92 -9.52
C GLU A 87 -9.36 -15.43 -9.83
N ASP A 88 -10.39 -14.81 -9.24
CA ASP A 88 -10.72 -13.40 -9.40
C ASP A 88 -9.83 -12.43 -8.59
N THR A 89 -9.00 -12.95 -7.68
CA THR A 89 -8.11 -12.16 -6.81
C THR A 89 -6.62 -12.47 -7.00
N GLU A 90 -6.25 -13.41 -7.86
CA GLU A 90 -4.85 -13.82 -8.06
C GLU A 90 -3.97 -12.66 -8.54
N TRP A 91 -4.51 -11.73 -9.34
CA TRP A 91 -3.82 -10.50 -9.77
C TRP A 91 -3.28 -9.66 -8.61
N ALA A 92 -3.88 -9.76 -7.42
CA ALA A 92 -3.47 -8.99 -6.25
C ALA A 92 -2.12 -9.45 -5.70
N ARG A 93 -1.71 -10.71 -5.94
CA ARG A 93 -0.46 -11.26 -5.40
C ARG A 93 0.75 -10.45 -5.85
N GLU A 94 0.89 -10.26 -7.17
CA GLU A 94 2.03 -9.54 -7.74
C GLU A 94 2.05 -8.08 -7.27
N MET A 95 0.87 -7.46 -7.18
CA MET A 95 0.71 -6.11 -6.67
C MET A 95 1.19 -5.97 -5.21
N ILE A 96 0.80 -6.90 -4.34
CA ILE A 96 1.20 -6.90 -2.93
C ILE A 96 2.72 -7.12 -2.80
N ILE A 97 3.30 -8.00 -3.61
CA ILE A 97 4.76 -8.21 -3.65
C ILE A 97 5.47 -6.94 -4.10
N SER A 98 4.96 -6.24 -5.12
CA SER A 98 5.50 -4.97 -5.61
C SER A 98 5.53 -3.90 -4.52
N LEU A 99 4.42 -3.77 -3.78
CA LEU A 99 4.28 -2.82 -2.67
C LEU A 99 5.19 -3.18 -1.49
N VAL A 100 5.24 -4.45 -1.08
CA VAL A 100 6.09 -4.93 0.04
C VAL A 100 7.58 -4.77 -0.27
N SER A 101 7.97 -5.00 -1.53
CA SER A 101 9.37 -4.82 -1.97
C SER A 101 9.76 -3.37 -2.24
N GLY A 102 8.83 -2.43 -2.08
CA GLY A 102 9.07 -1.01 -2.35
C GLY A 102 9.32 -0.67 -3.82
N LYS A 103 9.04 -1.60 -4.75
CA LYS A 103 9.12 -1.35 -6.20
C LYS A 103 8.04 -0.40 -6.67
N GLU A 104 6.91 -0.40 -5.99
CA GLU A 104 5.77 0.44 -6.27
C GLU A 104 5.29 1.09 -4.97
N LEU A 105 4.83 2.33 -5.08
CA LEU A 105 4.32 3.08 -3.94
C LEU A 105 2.80 3.05 -3.98
N TYR A 106 2.16 2.94 -2.81
CA TYR A 106 0.70 2.92 -2.69
C TYR A 106 0.01 4.10 -3.39
N ARG A 107 0.66 5.29 -3.39
CA ARG A 107 0.13 6.51 -4.01
C ARG A 107 0.10 6.47 -5.54
N ASP A 108 0.99 5.68 -6.12
CA ASP A 108 1.18 5.55 -7.56
C ASP A 108 0.29 4.45 -8.16
N LEU A 109 -0.42 3.70 -7.31
CA LEU A 109 -1.43 2.74 -7.75
C LEU A 109 -2.48 3.43 -8.63
N PRO A 110 -2.99 2.76 -9.68
CA PRO A 110 -4.03 3.30 -10.53
C PRO A 110 -5.20 3.86 -9.72
N SER A 111 -5.85 4.90 -10.22
CA SER A 111 -7.07 5.47 -9.64
C SER A 111 -8.08 5.70 -10.76
N LYS A 112 -9.35 5.83 -10.42
CA LYS A 112 -10.32 6.33 -11.41
C LYS A 112 -9.93 7.75 -11.81
N VAL A 113 -9.95 7.99 -13.11
CA VAL A 113 -9.95 9.34 -13.66
C VAL A 113 -11.32 9.91 -13.35
N GLU A 114 -11.39 11.15 -12.86
CA GLU A 114 -12.66 11.86 -12.90
C GLU A 114 -13.00 12.01 -14.38
N ASP A 115 -14.00 11.27 -14.85
CA ASP A 115 -14.65 11.64 -16.08
C ASP A 115 -15.17 13.06 -15.83
N GLU A 116 -14.54 14.07 -16.44
CA GLU A 116 -15.19 15.35 -16.67
C GLU A 116 -16.44 14.99 -17.47
N ASP A 117 -17.55 14.78 -16.75
CA ASP A 117 -18.87 14.65 -17.32
C ASP A 117 -19.11 16.01 -17.98
N ASP A 118 -18.80 16.05 -19.28
CA ASP A 118 -19.31 17.00 -20.27
C ASP A 118 -20.83 16.94 -20.13
N THR A 119 -21.32 17.66 -19.13
CA THR A 119 -22.72 18.02 -18.98
C THR A 119 -23.01 19.04 -20.06
N GLU A 120 -23.02 18.55 -21.31
CA GLU A 120 -23.76 19.14 -22.40
C GLU A 120 -25.24 19.05 -22.01
N LEU A 121 -25.64 19.96 -21.13
CA LEU A 121 -27.01 20.28 -20.76
C LEU A 121 -27.71 20.87 -21.98
N ASP A 122 -27.94 20.05 -23.00
CA ASP A 122 -28.83 20.39 -24.12
C ASP A 122 -30.27 20.08 -23.69
N TRP A 123 -30.81 20.97 -22.85
CA TRP A 123 -32.24 21.04 -22.55
C TRP A 123 -32.63 22.51 -22.26
N PRO A 124 -33.74 23.04 -22.81
CA PRO A 124 -34.89 22.34 -23.38
C PRO A 124 -35.01 22.36 -24.92
N PRO A 125 -35.84 21.48 -25.50
CA PRO A 125 -36.04 21.40 -26.93
C PRO A 125 -36.85 22.61 -27.35
N ARG A 126 -36.43 23.26 -28.43
CA ARG A 126 -37.20 24.33 -29.06
C ARG A 126 -38.56 23.75 -29.47
N THR A 127 -39.60 24.13 -28.73
CA THR A 127 -40.98 23.94 -29.15
C THR A 127 -41.22 24.80 -30.39
N MET A 128 -41.85 24.19 -31.40
CA MET A 128 -42.29 24.85 -32.62
C MET A 128 -43.17 26.07 -32.29
N GLY A 129 -42.90 27.17 -33.00
CA GLY A 129 -43.78 28.31 -33.21
C GLY A 129 -43.67 28.75 -34.65
#